data_AF-A0A1M5S844-F1
#
_entry.id   AF-A0A1M5S844-F1
#
_cell.length_a   1.000
_cell.length_b   1.000
_cell.length_c   1.000
_cell.angle_alpha   90.00
_cell.angle_beta   90.00
_cell.angle_gamma   90.00
#
_symmetry.space_group_name_H-M   'P 1'
#
loop_
_entity.id
_entity.type
_entity.pdbx_description
1 polymer ?
#
loop_
_entity_poly.entity_id
_entity_poly.type
_entity_poly.pdbx_seq_one_letter_code
_entity_poly.pdbx_strand_id
1 'polypeptide(L)'
;SAYNSGGSYETLGYGYGPGVGKGFDRLIHILSRASGTPVIANAIEYCASMVRGKFLKIKEEEIEKAERAGWIVEVAKEAKEKEEEVEKPPEKVVESQISGIDILEMEDAVKALWKNKIYASSGMGCTGPVILVAKEDHEKAVEVLKNSGFLG
;
A
#
# COMPACT_ATOMS: atom_id res chain seq x y z
N SER A 1 -2.93 -13.02 -15.90
CA SER A 1 -1.47 -12.81 -15.93
C SER A 1 -0.67 -13.95 -15.28
N ALA A 2 -1.09 -14.47 -14.11
CA ALA A 2 -0.40 -15.56 -13.41
C ALA A 2 -0.32 -16.89 -14.20
N TYR A 3 -1.34 -17.23 -14.99
CA TYR A 3 -1.42 -18.51 -15.72
C TYR A 3 -0.37 -18.69 -16.84
N ASN A 4 0.05 -17.60 -17.51
CA ASN A 4 0.97 -17.69 -18.66
C ASN A 4 2.46 -17.47 -18.31
N SER A 5 2.78 -17.07 -17.08
CA SER A 5 4.12 -16.54 -16.74
C SER A 5 4.76 -17.12 -15.48
N GLY A 6 4.09 -18.06 -14.80
CA GLY A 6 4.52 -18.51 -13.47
C GLY A 6 4.54 -17.39 -12.42
N GLY A 7 3.79 -16.30 -12.65
CA GLY A 7 3.66 -15.18 -11.72
C GLY A 7 4.86 -14.24 -11.62
N SER A 8 5.96 -14.53 -12.33
CA SER A 8 7.24 -13.79 -12.18
C SER A 8 7.49 -12.75 -13.27
N TYR A 9 6.81 -12.85 -14.42
CA TYR A 9 7.01 -11.92 -15.55
C TYR A 9 5.74 -11.74 -16.38
N GLU A 10 5.05 -10.62 -16.26
CA GLU A 10 3.79 -10.41 -16.97
C GLU A 10 4.03 -10.09 -18.45
N THR A 11 3.49 -10.91 -19.34
CA THR A 11 3.59 -10.73 -20.79
C THR A 11 2.32 -10.19 -21.43
N LEU A 12 1.20 -10.18 -20.69
CA LEU A 12 -0.13 -9.80 -21.17
C LEU A 12 -0.86 -8.96 -20.12
N GLY A 13 -1.60 -7.95 -20.57
CA GLY A 13 -2.38 -7.06 -19.72
C GLY A 13 -1.99 -5.59 -19.87
N TYR A 14 -2.55 -4.75 -18.99
CA TYR A 14 -2.43 -3.28 -19.01
C TYR A 14 -2.00 -2.72 -17.64
N GLY A 15 -1.35 -3.56 -16.81
CA GLY A 15 -1.08 -3.26 -15.40
C GLY A 15 -2.33 -3.32 -14.52
N TYR A 16 -2.30 -2.62 -13.39
CA TYR A 16 -3.44 -2.53 -12.46
C TYR A 16 -4.51 -1.52 -12.89
N GLY A 17 -4.19 -0.67 -13.89
CA GLY A 17 -5.10 0.36 -14.37
C GLY A 17 -5.11 1.63 -13.52
N PRO A 18 -6.08 2.53 -13.76
CA PRO A 18 -6.15 3.84 -13.13
C PRO A 18 -6.77 3.74 -11.72
N GLY A 19 -6.26 4.55 -10.79
CA GLY A 19 -7.02 4.88 -9.58
C GLY A 19 -8.23 5.76 -9.92
N VAL A 20 -9.43 5.31 -9.59
CA VAL A 20 -10.69 6.03 -9.84
C VAL A 20 -11.39 6.31 -8.52
N GLY A 21 -11.53 7.59 -8.16
CA GLY A 21 -12.17 7.98 -6.91
C GLY A 21 -12.70 9.40 -6.91
N LYS A 22 -13.67 9.67 -6.03
CA LYS A 22 -14.22 11.00 -5.81
C LYS A 22 -13.12 11.94 -5.29
N GLY A 23 -13.04 13.15 -5.85
CA GLY A 23 -12.04 14.14 -5.46
C GLY A 23 -10.61 13.84 -5.94
N PHE A 24 -10.39 12.77 -6.72
CA PHE A 24 -9.08 12.44 -7.26
C PHE A 24 -8.93 12.99 -8.69
N ASP A 25 -8.09 13.99 -8.88
CA ASP A 25 -7.91 14.72 -10.14
C ASP A 25 -6.72 14.25 -10.98
N ARG A 26 -5.97 13.26 -10.48
CA ARG A 26 -4.79 12.70 -11.15
C ARG A 26 -5.11 11.34 -11.77
N LEU A 27 -4.61 11.12 -12.97
CA LEU A 27 -4.63 9.80 -13.60
C LEU A 27 -3.36 9.04 -13.22
N ILE A 28 -3.46 8.12 -12.24
CA ILE A 28 -2.33 7.32 -11.78
C ILE A 28 -2.54 5.87 -12.19
N HIS A 29 -1.57 5.33 -12.94
CA HIS A 29 -1.50 3.91 -13.26
C HIS A 29 -0.39 3.25 -12.44
N ILE A 30 -0.71 2.09 -11.86
CA ILE A 30 0.25 1.29 -11.12
C ILE A 30 0.64 0.07 -11.96
N LEU A 31 1.93 -0.24 -11.94
CA LEU A 31 2.53 -1.40 -12.60
C LEU A 31 3.27 -2.24 -11.59
N SER A 32 3.26 -3.56 -11.79
CA SER A 32 4.08 -4.47 -10.99
C SER A 32 5.53 -4.35 -11.43
N ARG A 33 6.48 -4.58 -10.51
CA ARG A 33 7.90 -4.78 -10.88
C ARG A 33 8.09 -5.97 -11.81
N ALA A 34 7.17 -6.95 -11.77
CA ALA A 34 7.17 -8.10 -12.66
C ALA A 34 6.60 -7.78 -14.06
N SER A 35 6.08 -6.57 -14.30
CA SER A 35 5.46 -6.23 -15.58
C SER A 35 6.52 -6.16 -16.69
N GLY A 36 6.38 -7.03 -17.70
CA GLY A 36 7.27 -7.05 -18.85
C GLY A 36 7.02 -5.90 -19.82
N THR A 37 7.96 -5.69 -20.74
CA THR A 37 7.90 -4.62 -21.76
C THR A 37 6.54 -4.52 -22.47
N PRO A 38 5.88 -5.63 -22.91
CA PRO A 38 4.58 -5.53 -23.55
C PRO A 38 3.49 -4.94 -22.64
N VAL A 39 3.47 -5.32 -21.35
CA VAL A 39 2.48 -4.82 -20.38
C VAL A 39 2.71 -3.35 -20.06
N ILE A 40 3.97 -2.94 -19.96
CA ILE A 40 4.33 -1.53 -19.76
C ILE A 40 3.86 -0.69 -20.94
N ALA A 41 4.13 -1.14 -22.18
CA ALA A 41 3.69 -0.44 -23.39
C ALA A 41 2.16 -0.30 -23.45
N ASN A 42 1.45 -1.40 -23.22
CA ASN A 42 -0.01 -1.42 -23.15
C ASN A 42 -0.55 -0.46 -22.07
N ALA A 43 0.04 -0.46 -20.88
CA ALA A 43 -0.39 0.41 -19.79
C ALA A 43 -0.22 1.91 -20.13
N ILE A 44 0.88 2.27 -20.80
CA ILE A 44 1.10 3.63 -21.30
C ILE A 44 0.05 3.99 -22.36
N GLU A 45 -0.21 3.10 -23.31
CA GLU A 45 -1.23 3.31 -24.34
C GLU A 45 -2.63 3.48 -23.73
N TYR A 46 -2.97 2.68 -22.72
CA TYR A 46 -4.24 2.77 -22.03
C TYR A 46 -4.39 4.09 -21.26
N CYS A 47 -3.33 4.51 -20.56
CA CYS A 47 -3.27 5.81 -19.90
C CYS A 47 -3.52 6.96 -20.91
N ALA A 48 -2.80 6.95 -22.04
CA ALA A 48 -2.99 7.93 -23.11
C ALA A 48 -4.41 7.91 -23.68
N SER A 49 -5.02 6.74 -23.81
CA SER A 49 -6.39 6.58 -24.30
C SER A 49 -7.42 7.15 -23.33
N MET A 50 -7.21 7.03 -22.02
CA MET A 50 -8.08 7.67 -21.02
C MET A 50 -7.95 9.19 -21.00
N VAL A 51 -6.75 9.73 -21.18
CA VAL A 51 -6.56 11.18 -21.34
C VAL A 51 -7.33 11.67 -22.58
N ARG A 52 -7.16 11.01 -23.73
CA ARG A 52 -7.90 11.33 -24.97
C ARG A 52 -9.41 11.19 -24.80
N GLY A 53 -9.85 10.20 -24.05
CA GLY A 53 -11.25 9.95 -23.71
C GLY A 53 -11.85 10.93 -22.69
N LYS A 54 -11.09 11.92 -22.21
CA LYS A 54 -11.54 12.89 -21.20
C LYS A 54 -12.02 12.20 -19.92
N PHE A 55 -11.29 11.18 -19.48
CA PHE A 55 -11.64 10.33 -18.33
C PHE A 55 -12.11 11.11 -17.08
N LEU A 56 -11.43 12.20 -16.72
CA LEU A 56 -11.79 13.00 -15.53
C LEU A 56 -13.24 13.52 -15.59
N LYS A 57 -13.68 13.97 -16.77
CA LYS A 57 -15.05 14.43 -17.00
C LYS A 57 -16.05 13.28 -16.85
N ILE A 58 -15.78 12.15 -17.49
CA ILE A 58 -16.65 10.97 -17.41
C ILE A 58 -16.77 10.49 -15.96
N LYS A 59 -15.65 10.42 -15.24
CA LYS A 59 -15.61 10.04 -13.82
C LYS A 59 -16.51 10.97 -12.97
N GLU A 60 -16.39 12.28 -13.13
CA GLU A 60 -17.23 13.24 -12.41
C GLU A 60 -18.72 13.03 -12.71
N GLU A 61 -19.08 12.88 -14.00
CA GLU A 61 -20.46 12.63 -14.41
C GLU A 61 -21.02 11.32 -13.84
N GLU A 62 -20.25 10.24 -13.82
CA GLU A 62 -20.69 8.95 -13.27
C GLU A 62 -20.83 8.97 -11.75
N ILE A 63 -19.92 9.65 -11.04
CA ILE A 63 -20.02 9.83 -9.59
C ILE A 63 -21.26 10.65 -9.23
N GLU A 64 -21.52 11.75 -9.94
CA GLU A 64 -22.72 12.54 -9.70
C GLU A 64 -24.02 11.74 -9.95
N LYS A 65 -24.05 10.90 -10.99
CA LYS A 65 -25.20 10.01 -11.25
C LYS A 65 -25.41 9.03 -10.11
N ALA A 66 -24.33 8.40 -9.63
CA ALA A 66 -24.40 7.47 -8.51
C ALA A 66 -24.92 8.16 -7.23
N GLU A 67 -24.43 9.36 -6.94
CA GLU A 67 -24.89 10.16 -5.78
C GLU A 67 -26.37 10.53 -5.89
N ARG A 68 -26.83 10.98 -7.07
CA ARG A 68 -28.25 11.29 -7.32
C ARG A 68 -29.12 10.04 -7.20
N ALA A 69 -28.60 8.86 -7.52
CA ALA A 69 -29.27 7.58 -7.37
C ALA A 69 -29.24 7.05 -5.92
N GLY A 70 -28.59 7.76 -4.98
CA GLY A 70 -28.46 7.32 -3.60
C GLY A 70 -27.49 6.16 -3.40
N TRP A 71 -26.61 5.88 -4.38
CA TRP A 71 -25.53 4.88 -4.26
C TRP A 71 -24.38 5.43 -3.42
N ILE A 72 -24.67 5.74 -2.16
CA ILE A 72 -23.71 6.22 -1.18
C ILE A 72 -23.36 5.04 -0.28
N VAL A 73 -22.14 4.53 -0.42
CA VAL A 73 -21.61 3.52 0.51
C VAL A 73 -21.10 4.27 1.74
N GLU A 74 -21.79 4.08 2.87
CA GLU A 74 -21.24 4.50 4.15
C GLU A 74 -19.99 3.67 4.43
N VAL A 75 -18.82 4.32 4.34
CA VAL A 75 -17.58 3.70 4.80
C VAL A 75 -17.74 3.52 6.30
N ALA A 76 -17.85 2.26 6.75
CA ALA A 76 -17.76 1.95 8.16
C ALA A 76 -16.46 2.57 8.67
N LYS A 77 -16.59 3.61 9.50
CA LYS A 77 -15.44 4.08 10.27
C LYS A 77 -15.05 2.89 11.12
N GLU A 78 -13.87 2.33 10.88
CA GLU A 78 -13.29 1.35 11.78
C GLU A 78 -13.46 1.90 13.20
N ALA A 79 -14.04 1.08 14.06
CA ALA A 79 -14.11 1.40 15.46
C ALA A 79 -12.67 1.58 15.92
N LYS A 80 -12.23 2.84 16.05
CA LYS A 80 -11.00 3.17 16.74
C LYS A 80 -11.21 2.71 18.17
N GLU A 81 -10.84 1.46 18.45
CA GLU A 81 -10.47 1.07 19.80
C GLU A 81 -9.47 2.11 20.27
N LYS A 82 -9.66 2.61 21.49
CA LYS A 82 -8.84 3.69 22.06
C LYS A 82 -7.37 3.30 21.95
N GLU A 83 -6.70 3.80 20.92
CA GLU A 83 -5.26 3.68 20.77
C GLU A 83 -4.65 4.37 21.99
N GLU A 84 -3.91 3.62 22.80
CA GLU A 84 -2.97 4.24 23.73
C GLU A 84 -2.05 5.13 22.90
N GLU A 85 -1.99 6.42 23.23
CA GLU A 85 -1.06 7.36 22.63
C GLU A 85 0.37 6.92 22.99
N VAL A 86 0.98 6.10 22.13
CA VAL A 86 2.38 5.71 22.27
C VAL A 86 3.21 6.85 21.69
N GLU A 87 4.02 7.48 22.53
CA GLU A 87 4.90 8.57 22.12
C GLU A 87 5.94 8.06 21.12
N LYS A 88 5.96 8.65 19.92
CA LYS A 88 6.90 8.29 18.85
C LYS A 88 8.33 8.62 19.29
N PRO A 89 9.27 7.65 19.32
CA PRO A 89 10.66 7.92 19.65
C PRO A 89 11.31 8.90 18.66
N PRO A 90 12.45 9.55 19.01
CA PRO A 90 13.19 10.41 18.10
C PRO A 90 13.49 9.71 16.77
N GLU A 91 13.27 10.43 15.68
CA GLU A 91 13.45 9.89 14.33
C GLU A 91 14.90 9.49 14.09
N LYS A 92 15.08 8.27 13.54
CA LYS A 92 16.37 7.70 13.15
C LYS A 92 16.33 7.29 11.69
N VAL A 93 17.49 7.26 11.05
CA VAL A 93 17.63 6.73 9.70
C VAL A 93 17.36 5.23 9.73
N VAL A 94 16.37 4.79 8.95
CA VAL A 94 15.98 3.38 8.86
C VAL A 94 16.71 2.72 7.69
N GLU A 95 17.72 1.91 8.02
CA GLU A 95 18.58 1.24 7.03
C GLU A 95 18.33 -0.27 6.94
N SER A 96 17.55 -0.83 7.86
CA SER A 96 17.26 -2.27 7.94
C SER A 96 15.76 -2.53 7.84
N GLN A 97 15.41 -3.68 7.25
CA GLN A 97 14.02 -4.11 7.05
C GLN A 97 13.77 -5.44 7.75
N ILE A 98 12.65 -5.55 8.43
CA ILE A 98 12.15 -6.78 9.06
C ILE A 98 10.90 -7.19 8.28
N SER A 99 10.98 -8.34 7.61
CA SER A 99 9.88 -8.92 6.83
C SER A 99 9.10 -9.96 7.65
N GLY A 100 7.92 -10.33 7.17
CA GLY A 100 7.12 -11.43 7.76
C GLY A 100 6.06 -10.97 8.75
N ILE A 101 5.71 -9.69 8.75
CA ILE A 101 4.61 -9.14 9.53
C ILE A 101 3.33 -9.13 8.68
N ASP A 102 2.19 -9.43 9.29
CA ASP A 102 0.90 -9.31 8.62
C ASP A 102 0.57 -7.85 8.31
N ILE A 103 -0.05 -7.59 7.15
CA ILE A 103 -0.42 -6.24 6.73
C ILE A 103 -1.39 -5.57 7.71
N LEU A 104 -2.26 -6.36 8.35
CA LEU A 104 -3.24 -5.88 9.31
C LEU A 104 -2.61 -5.52 10.66
N GLU A 105 -1.42 -6.05 10.96
CA GLU A 105 -0.74 -5.88 12.26
C GLU A 105 0.41 -4.87 12.19
N MET A 106 0.67 -4.26 11.04
CA MET A 106 1.81 -3.36 10.84
C MET A 106 1.84 -2.18 11.82
N GLU A 107 0.68 -1.55 12.03
CA GLU A 107 0.59 -0.38 12.91
C GLU A 107 0.83 -0.76 14.36
N ASP A 108 0.30 -1.90 14.80
CA ASP A 108 0.50 -2.41 16.15
C ASP A 108 1.93 -2.88 16.39
N ALA A 109 2.56 -3.50 15.39
CA ALA A 109 3.98 -3.85 15.42
C ALA A 109 4.87 -2.60 15.56
N VAL A 110 4.58 -1.52 14.82
CA VAL A 110 5.28 -0.23 14.98
C VAL A 110 5.09 0.33 16.39
N LYS A 111 3.85 0.36 16.89
CA LYS A 111 3.54 0.84 18.24
C LYS A 111 4.24 0.02 19.32
N ALA A 112 4.34 -1.30 19.17
CA ALA A 112 5.05 -2.17 20.11
C ALA A 112 6.55 -1.82 20.19
N LEU A 113 7.17 -1.48 19.06
CA LEU A 113 8.55 -0.99 19.01
C LEU A 113 8.69 0.39 19.66
N TRP A 114 7.75 1.30 19.42
CA TRP A 114 7.74 2.62 20.05
C TRP A 114 7.59 2.55 21.57
N LYS A 115 6.75 1.64 22.09
CA LYS A 115 6.64 1.36 23.54
C LYS A 115 7.98 0.92 24.16
N ASN A 116 8.84 0.28 23.36
CA ASN A 116 10.20 -0.12 23.74
C ASN A 116 11.28 0.92 23.38
N LYS A 117 10.89 2.16 23.04
CA LYS A 117 11.76 3.28 22.65
C LYS A 117 12.61 3.01 21.40
N ILE A 118 12.16 2.12 20.52
CA ILE A 118 12.80 1.83 19.24
C ILE A 118 12.06 2.60 18.16
N TYR A 119 12.78 3.45 17.41
CA TYR A 119 12.19 4.12 16.26
C TYR A 119 11.96 3.12 15.13
N ALA A 120 10.71 3.04 14.67
CA ALA A 120 10.29 2.17 13.59
C ALA A 120 9.25 2.85 12.71
N SER A 121 9.20 2.46 11.44
CA SER A 121 8.17 2.87 10.49
C SER A 121 7.73 1.69 9.64
N SER A 122 6.46 1.65 9.25
CA SER A 122 5.94 0.67 8.30
C SER A 122 6.38 0.99 6.88
N GLY A 123 6.55 -0.06 6.06
CA GLY A 123 6.87 0.06 4.64
C GLY A 123 6.41 -1.17 3.84
N MET A 124 6.49 -1.08 2.52
CA MET A 124 6.22 -2.20 1.61
C MET A 124 7.52 -2.63 0.94
N GLY A 125 8.00 -3.82 1.32
CA GLY A 125 9.18 -4.44 0.76
C GLY A 125 8.88 -5.21 -0.52
N CYS A 126 9.92 -5.84 -1.06
CA CYS A 126 9.81 -6.59 -2.31
C CYS A 126 8.87 -7.81 -2.24
N THR A 127 8.62 -8.33 -1.03
CA THR A 127 7.88 -9.57 -0.76
C THR A 127 6.66 -9.35 0.14
N GLY A 128 6.30 -8.10 0.45
CA GLY A 128 5.16 -7.78 1.31
C GLY A 128 5.49 -6.71 2.36
N PRO A 129 4.63 -6.58 3.38
CA PRO A 129 4.83 -5.69 4.52
C PRO A 129 6.20 -5.84 5.19
N VAL A 130 6.83 -4.72 5.50
CA VAL A 130 8.08 -4.67 6.26
C VAL A 130 8.03 -3.59 7.33
N ILE A 131 8.78 -3.81 8.42
CA ILE A 131 9.08 -2.78 9.40
C ILE A 131 10.51 -2.29 9.18
N LEU A 132 10.65 -0.98 9.06
CA LEU A 132 11.92 -0.30 8.85
C LEU A 132 12.45 0.18 10.20
N VAL A 133 13.70 -0.16 10.51
CA VAL A 133 14.38 0.21 11.76
C VAL A 133 15.82 0.65 11.48
N ALA A 134 16.43 1.36 12.44
CA ALA A 134 17.86 1.64 12.42
C ALA A 134 18.67 0.32 12.47
N LYS A 135 19.84 0.30 11.85
CA LYS A 135 20.68 -0.91 11.78
C LYS A 135 21.09 -1.39 13.17
N GLU A 136 21.41 -0.48 14.08
CA GLU A 136 21.79 -0.82 15.46
C GLU A 136 20.63 -1.40 16.29
N ASP A 137 19.38 -1.07 15.93
CA ASP A 137 18.18 -1.48 16.67
C ASP A 137 17.56 -2.78 16.12
N HIS A 138 18.11 -3.35 15.03
CA HIS A 138 17.52 -4.48 14.32
C HIS A 138 17.34 -5.73 15.21
N GLU A 139 18.38 -6.15 15.93
CA GLU A 139 18.32 -7.35 16.78
C GLU A 139 17.28 -7.21 17.90
N LYS A 140 17.27 -6.04 18.56
CA LYS A 140 16.30 -5.72 19.62
C LYS A 140 14.88 -5.64 19.08
N ALA A 141 14.70 -5.06 17.89
CA ALA A 141 13.40 -4.97 17.24
C ALA A 141 12.84 -6.36 16.89
N VAL A 142 13.68 -7.25 16.36
CA VAL A 142 13.28 -8.65 16.09
C VAL A 142 12.84 -9.36 17.38
N GLU A 143 13.58 -9.18 18.48
CA GLU A 143 13.23 -9.79 19.77
C GLU A 143 11.90 -9.26 20.31
N VAL A 144 11.69 -7.94 20.28
CA VAL A 144 10.43 -7.31 20.71
C VAL A 144 9.24 -7.81 19.87
N LEU A 145 9.41 -7.88 18.54
CA LEU A 145 8.35 -8.33 17.63
C LEU A 145 8.00 -9.80 17.83
N LYS A 146 9.01 -10.66 18.05
CA LYS A 146 8.79 -12.09 18.40
C LYS A 146 8.06 -12.24 19.73
N ASN A 147 8.51 -11.54 20.76
CA ASN A 147 7.89 -11.60 22.09
C ASN A 147 6.45 -11.06 22.08
N SER A 148 6.14 -10.13 21.18
CA SER A 148 4.80 -9.57 21.00
C SER A 148 3.91 -10.41 20.08
N GLY A 149 4.43 -11.48 19.49
CA GLY A 149 3.67 -12.39 18.62
C GLY A 149 3.52 -11.95 17.17
N PHE A 150 4.13 -10.83 16.75
CA PHE A 150 4.06 -10.31 15.38
C PHE A 150 5.03 -11.01 14.41
N LEU A 151 5.96 -11.82 14.93
CA LEU A 151 6.97 -12.49 14.13
C LEU A 151 7.17 -13.93 14.62
N GLY A 152 7.07 -14.88 13.70
CA GLY A 152 7.31 -16.32 13.93
C GLY A 152 8.76 -16.76 13.78
#